data_AF-A0A6P1E0T2-F1
#
_entry.id   AF-A0A6P1E0T2-F1
#
_cell.length_a   1.000
_cell.length_b   1.000
_cell.length_c   1.000
_cell.angle_alpha   90.00
_cell.angle_beta   90.00
_cell.angle_gamma   90.00
#
_symmetry.space_group_name_H-M   'P 1'
#
loop_
_entity.id
_entity.type
_entity.pdbx_description
1 polymer ?
#
loop_
_entity_poly.entity_id
_entity_poly.type
_entity_poly.pdbx_seq_one_letter_code
_entity_poly.pdbx_strand_id
1 'polypeptide(L)' 'MATMEQLELAAHNSQLVGDVRHLVEKYRSIFAWDVPDLDQDLSDTMILTAIRQALDAVEEDLRRRAAGS' A
#
# COMPACT_ATOMS: atom_id res chain seq x y z
N MET A 1 -18.93 -9.41 -17.97
CA MET A 1 -18.46 -8.17 -18.64
C MET A 1 -17.99 -7.24 -17.55
N ALA A 2 -16.80 -6.65 -17.69
CA ALA A 2 -16.34 -5.65 -16.73
C ALA A 2 -17.20 -4.39 -16.84
N THR A 3 -17.51 -3.74 -15.72
CA THR A 3 -18.23 -2.45 -15.76
C THR A 3 -17.30 -1.35 -16.26
N MET A 4 -17.85 -0.20 -16.67
CA MET A 4 -17.03 0.94 -17.14
C MET A 4 -16.03 1.39 -16.05
N GLU A 5 -16.46 1.39 -14.80
CA GLU A 5 -15.65 1.75 -13.63
C GLU A 5 -14.48 0.78 -13.42
N GLN A 6 -14.66 -0.51 -13.71
CA GLN A 6 -13.59 -1.50 -13.63
C GLN A 6 -12.53 -1.29 -14.71
N LEU A 7 -12.94 -0.88 -15.91
CA LEU A 7 -12.03 -0.55 -17.02
C LEU A 7 -11.23 0.73 -16.73
N GLU A 8 -11.88 1.77 -16.18
CA GLU A 8 -11.19 3.00 -15.76
C GLU A 8 -10.19 2.73 -14.64
N LEU A 9 -10.56 1.94 -13.63
CA LEU A 9 -9.63 1.56 -12.57
C LEU A 9 -8.44 0.75 -13.11
N ALA A 10 -8.68 -0.16 -14.05
CA ALA A 10 -7.61 -0.92 -14.71
C ALA A 10 -6.65 -0.01 -15.50
N ALA A 11 -7.17 1.04 -16.15
CA ALA A 11 -6.35 2.03 -16.84
C ALA A 11 -5.45 2.82 -15.87
N HIS A 12 -5.88 3.01 -14.63
CA HIS A 12 -5.10 3.67 -13.57
C HIS A 12 -4.19 2.73 -12.76
N ASN A 13 -4.13 1.43 -13.10
CA ASN A 13 -3.35 0.46 -12.33
C ASN A 13 -1.87 0.85 -12.20
N SER A 14 -1.25 1.32 -13.28
CA SER A 14 0.14 1.79 -13.26
C SER A 14 0.38 2.95 -12.28
N GLN A 15 -0.60 3.85 -12.16
CA GLN A 15 -0.55 4.96 -11.22
C GLN A 15 -0.68 4.47 -9.77
N LEU A 16 -1.63 3.55 -9.53
CA LEU A 16 -1.79 2.91 -8.22
C LEU A 16 -0.50 2.20 -7.76
N VAL A 17 0.15 1.46 -8.66
CA VAL A 17 1.45 0.81 -8.37
C VAL A 17 2.53 1.86 -8.05
N GLY A 18 2.55 2.98 -8.77
CA GLY A 18 3.45 4.11 -8.50
C GLY A 18 3.24 4.69 -7.09
N ASP A 19 1.98 4.89 -6.70
CA ASP A 19 1.63 5.43 -5.38
C ASP A 19 2.08 4.48 -4.25
N VAL A 20 1.88 3.16 -4.44
CA VAL A 20 2.36 2.17 -3.47
C VAL A 20 3.89 2.16 -3.38
N ARG A 21 4.61 2.32 -4.50
CA ARG A 21 6.08 2.45 -4.48
C ARG A 21 6.54 3.69 -3.70
N HIS A 22 5.89 4.83 -3.93
CA HIS A 22 6.19 6.04 -3.16
C HIS A 22 5.92 5.87 -1.66
N LEU A 23 4.90 5.10 -1.26
CA LEU A 23 4.69 4.76 0.15
C LEU A 23 5.86 3.94 0.72
N VAL A 24 6.35 2.94 -0.03
CA VAL A 24 7.52 2.15 0.40
C VAL A 24 8.74 3.05 0.60
N GLU A 25 9.04 3.91 -0.37
CA GLU A 25 10.16 4.85 -0.31
C GLU A 25 10.02 5.85 0.84
N LYS A 26 8.81 6.37 1.06
CA LYS A 26 8.50 7.26 2.19
C LYS A 26 8.79 6.60 3.53
N TYR A 27 8.32 5.37 3.74
CA TYR A 27 8.57 4.69 5.01
C TYR A 27 10.04 4.28 5.15
N ARG A 28 10.69 3.87 4.05
CA ARG A 28 12.14 3.61 4.05
C ARG A 28 12.93 4.85 4.49
N SER A 29 12.55 6.05 4.04
CA SER A 29 13.23 7.30 4.42
C SER A 29 12.94 7.77 5.85
N ILE A 30 11.77 7.45 6.41
CA ILE A 30 11.49 7.68 7.84
C ILE A 30 12.41 6.81 8.69
N PHE A 31 12.60 5.57 8.26
CA PHE A 31 13.41 4.62 9.00
C PHE A 31 14.90 4.90 8.85
N ALA A 32 15.38 5.45 7.72
CA ALA A 32 16.75 5.94 7.47
C ALA A 32 17.79 5.23 8.35
N TRP A 33 17.75 3.89 8.31
CA TRP A 33 18.49 3.06 9.26
C TRP A 33 19.97 3.18 8.93
N ASP A 34 20.69 4.05 9.65
CA ASP A 34 22.16 4.08 9.68
C ASP A 34 22.69 2.85 10.45
N VAL A 35 22.28 1.67 9.99
CA VAL A 35 22.63 0.37 10.56
C VAL A 35 23.57 -0.31 9.58
N PRO A 36 24.84 -0.54 9.96
CA PRO A 36 25.73 -1.37 9.17
C PRO A 36 25.10 -2.72 8.89
N ASP A 37 25.27 -3.23 7.68
CA ASP A 37 24.75 -4.54 7.24
C ASP A 37 23.22 -4.66 7.20
N LEU A 38 22.51 -3.53 7.12
CA LEU A 38 21.06 -3.56 6.94
C LEU A 38 20.69 -4.27 5.63
N ASP A 39 19.92 -5.34 5.76
CA ASP A 39 19.26 -6.00 4.64
C ASP A 39 18.10 -5.13 4.13
N GLN A 40 18.35 -4.41 3.04
CA GLN A 40 17.36 -3.56 2.40
C GLN A 40 16.17 -4.36 1.84
N ASP A 41 16.37 -5.60 1.39
CA ASP A 41 15.29 -6.44 0.86
C ASP A 41 14.36 -6.92 1.99
N LEU A 42 14.93 -7.24 3.15
CA LEU A 42 14.15 -7.51 4.37
C LEU A 42 13.35 -6.26 4.79
N SER A 43 13.97 -5.09 4.76
CA SER A 43 13.34 -3.82 5.10
C SER A 43 12.14 -3.52 4.19
N ASP A 44 12.32 -3.70 2.89
CA ASP A 44 11.26 -3.52 1.89
C ASP A 44 10.11 -4.51 2.11
N THR A 45 10.43 -5.75 2.44
CA THR A 45 9.44 -6.79 2.76
C THR A 45 8.62 -6.42 4.00
N MET A 46 9.28 -5.91 5.04
CA MET A 46 8.61 -5.45 6.27
C MET A 46 7.70 -4.26 5.99
N ILE A 47 8.17 -3.26 5.23
CA ILE A 47 7.38 -2.08 4.86
C ILE A 47 6.17 -2.49 4.02
N LEU A 48 6.35 -3.34 3.02
CA LEU A 48 5.24 -3.82 2.19
C LEU A 48 4.21 -4.61 2.99
N THR A 49 4.65 -5.41 3.97
CA THR A 49 3.75 -6.13 4.88
C THR A 49 2.94 -5.17 5.73
N ALA A 50 3.57 -4.12 6.29
CA ALA A 50 2.87 -3.08 7.04
C ALA A 50 1.86 -2.31 6.17
N ILE A 51 2.19 -2.03 4.91
CA ILE A 51 1.25 -1.41 3.96
C ILE A 51 0.02 -2.30 3.72
N ARG A 52 0.19 -3.62 3.57
CA ARG A 52 -0.94 -4.55 3.43
C ARG A 52 -1.84 -4.55 4.67
N GLN A 53 -1.26 -4.59 5.86
CA GLN A 53 -2.02 -4.50 7.12
C GLN A 53 -2.79 -3.17 7.25
N ALA A 54 -2.19 -2.07 6.79
CA ALA A 54 -2.87 -0.77 6.76
C ALA A 54 -4.05 -0.77 5.77
N LEU A 55 -3.91 -1.43 4.61
CA LEU A 55 -5.01 -1.62 3.67
C LEU A 55 -6.15 -2.44 4.28
N ASP A 56 -5.83 -3.54 4.97
CA ASP A 56 -6.84 -4.36 5.66
C ASP A 56 -7.63 -3.53 6.68
N ALA A 57 -6.94 -2.69 7.47
CA ALA A 57 -7.58 -1.81 8.45
C ALA A 57 -8.50 -0.75 7.80
N VAL A 58 -8.10 -0.19 6.65
CA VAL A 58 -8.93 0.73 5.87
C VAL A 58 -10.16 0.02 5.32
N GLU A 59 -10.00 -1.20 4.79
CA GLU A 59 -11.12 -2.00 4.29
C GLU A 59 -12.12 -2.31 5.41
N GLU A 60 -11.65 -2.74 6.57
CA GLU A 60 -12.51 -2.97 7.74
C GLU A 60 -13.27 -1.70 8.14
N ASP A 61 -12.63 -0.54 8.10
CA ASP A 61 -13.28 0.74 8.41
C ASP A 61 -14.39 1.09 7.42
N LEU A 62 -14.14 0.93 6.13
CA LEU A 62 -15.14 1.13 5.08
C LEU A 62 -16.33 0.18 5.25
N ARG A 63 -16.08 -1.09 5.57
CA ARG A 63 -17.15 -2.07 5.83
C ARG A 63 -17.99 -1.68 7.06
N ARG A 64 -17.36 -1.23 8.15
CA ARG A 64 -18.09 -0.76 9.35
C ARG A 64 -18.98 0.43 9.03
N ARG A 65 -18.50 1.40 8.24
CA ARG A 65 -19.30 2.57 7.82
C ARG A 65 -20.50 2.17 6.98
N ALA A 66 -20.31 1.23 6.05
CA ALA A 66 -21.40 0.72 5.21
C ALA A 66 -22.46 -0.05 6.01
N ALA A 67 -22.07 -0.77 7.07
CA ALA A 67 -23.00 -1.51 7.93
C ALA A 67 -23.73 -0.64 8.97
N GLY A 68 -23.24 0.59 9.21
CA GLY A 68 -23.84 1.56 10.13
C GLY A 68 -24.73 2.62 9.45
N SER A 69 -24.94 2.52 8.13
CA SER A 69 -25.89 3.32 7.33
C SER A 69 -27.13 2.50 7.00
#